data_AF-A0A957STM8-F1
#
_entry.id   AF-A0A957STM8-F1
#
_cell.length_a   1.000
_cell.length_b   1.000
_cell.length_c   1.000
_cell.angle_alpha   90.00
_cell.angle_beta   90.00
_cell.angle_gamma   90.00
#
_symmetry.space_group_name_H-M   'P 1'
#
loop_
_entity.id
_entity.type
_entity.pdbx_description
1 polymer ?
#
loop_
_entity_poly.entity_id
_entity_poly.type
_entity_poly.pdbx_seq_one_letter_code
_entity_poly.pdbx_strand_id
1 'polypeptide(L)'
;MPTKTPSIISMVVTVLLLLITATIGLFGLIIALNGYNDRAGGPALAVTFACNGMAVLLAAIMAWKLPAWLVSKFNLNGALAVVISILAGTTAGGILSFISVFVGIFIADAIWNAR
;
A
#
# COMPACT_ATOMS: atom_id res chain seq x y z
N MET A 1 -2.38 -20.16 -23.12
CA MET A 1 -2.74 -20.78 -21.81
C MET A 1 -3.48 -19.74 -20.97
N PRO A 2 -4.50 -20.11 -20.17
CA PRO A 2 -5.39 -19.14 -19.54
C PRO A 2 -4.66 -18.36 -18.43
N THR A 3 -4.03 -17.25 -18.80
CA THR A 3 -3.29 -16.36 -17.91
C THR A 3 -4.18 -15.51 -17.00
N LYS A 4 -5.52 -15.60 -17.17
CA LYS A 4 -6.49 -14.83 -16.38
C LYS A 4 -6.57 -15.30 -14.93
N THR A 5 -6.55 -16.61 -14.68
CA THR A 5 -6.68 -17.19 -13.34
C THR A 5 -5.51 -16.80 -12.41
N PRO A 6 -4.23 -16.95 -12.79
CA PRO A 6 -3.10 -16.58 -11.93
C PRO A 6 -2.99 -15.06 -11.70
N SER A 7 -3.35 -14.23 -12.68
CA SER A 7 -3.32 -12.77 -12.52
C SER A 7 -4.34 -12.27 -11.49
N ILE A 8 -5.56 -12.81 -11.50
CA ILE A 8 -6.60 -12.44 -10.53
C ILE A 8 -6.20 -12.86 -9.12
N ILE A 9 -5.66 -14.08 -8.95
CA ILE A 9 -5.20 -14.55 -7.64
C ILE A 9 -4.09 -13.64 -7.10
N SER A 10 -3.12 -13.28 -7.93
CA SER A 10 -2.05 -12.37 -7.52
C SER A 10 -2.56 -10.99 -7.11
N MET A 11 -3.55 -10.45 -7.83
CA MET A 11 -4.17 -9.16 -7.53
C MET A 11 -4.91 -9.22 -6.18
N VAL A 12 -5.76 -10.23 -5.99
CA VAL A 12 -6.55 -10.39 -4.76
C VAL A 12 -5.63 -10.54 -3.55
N VAL A 13 -4.60 -11.40 -3.63
CA VAL A 13 -3.64 -11.61 -2.54
C VAL A 13 -2.86 -10.34 -2.22
N THR A 14 -2.41 -9.60 -3.24
CA THR A 14 -1.66 -8.35 -3.05
C THR A 14 -2.52 -7.27 -2.39
N VAL A 15 -3.77 -7.11 -2.83
CA VAL A 15 -4.72 -6.17 -2.23
C VAL A 15 -4.99 -6.52 -0.77
N LEU A 16 -5.17 -7.81 -0.47
CA LEU A 16 -5.46 -8.27 0.89
C LEU A 16 -4.27 -8.04 1.84
N LEU A 17 -3.04 -8.31 1.39
CA LEU A 17 -1.81 -7.99 2.11
C LEU A 17 -1.64 -6.49 2.38
N LEU A 18 -1.92 -5.65 1.39
CA LEU A 18 -1.82 -4.20 1.54
C LEU A 18 -2.90 -3.64 2.47
N LEU A 19 -4.12 -4.20 2.44
CA LEU A 19 -5.16 -3.85 3.39
C LEU A 19 -4.75 -4.16 4.83
N ILE A 20 -4.19 -5.34 5.08
CA ILE A 20 -3.69 -5.72 6.41
C ILE A 20 -2.58 -4.75 6.85
N THR A 21 -1.62 -4.46 5.96
CA THR A 21 -0.51 -3.54 6.24
C THR A 21 -1.01 -2.13 6.54
N ALA A 22 -1.94 -1.60 5.74
CA ALA A 22 -2.54 -0.30 5.95
C ALA A 22 -3.32 -0.23 7.28
N THR A 23 -4.04 -1.29 7.64
CA THR A 23 -4.78 -1.35 8.91
C THR A 23 -3.83 -1.30 10.11
N ILE A 24 -2.73 -2.06 10.07
CA ILE A 24 -1.68 -2.04 11.11
C ILE A 24 -1.02 -0.65 11.16
N GLY A 25 -0.73 -0.05 10.00
CA GLY A 25 -0.15 1.28 9.89
C GLY A 25 -1.04 2.37 10.47
N LEU A 26 -2.34 2.34 10.18
CA LEU A 26 -3.32 3.27 10.76
C LEU A 26 -3.43 3.09 12.28
N PHE A 27 -3.38 1.86 12.78
CA PHE A 27 -3.39 1.61 14.23
C PHE A 27 -2.15 2.18 14.91
N GLY A 28 -0.98 1.99 14.30
CA GLY A 28 0.28 2.61 14.76
C GLY A 28 0.22 4.14 14.73
N LEU A 29 -0.40 4.72 13.69
CA LEU A 29 -0.61 6.16 13.57
C LEU A 29 -1.49 6.69 14.71
N ILE A 30 -2.59 6.01 15.05
CA ILE A 30 -3.47 6.40 16.17
C ILE A 30 -2.69 6.40 17.49
N ILE A 31 -1.84 5.39 17.73
CA ILE A 31 -1.00 5.33 18.92
C ILE A 31 0.01 6.50 18.94
N ALA A 32 0.64 6.80 17.81
CA ALA A 32 1.59 7.91 17.69
C ALA A 32 0.91 9.28 17.87
N LEU A 33 -0.33 9.43 17.39
CA LEU A 33 -1.12 10.65 17.48
C LEU A 33 -1.82 10.83 18.84
N ASN A 34 -1.78 9.83 19.73
CA ASN A 34 -2.50 9.86 21.01
C ASN A 34 -1.98 10.95 21.99
N GLY A 35 -0.90 11.66 21.64
CA GLY A 35 -0.41 12.86 22.35
C GLY A 35 -0.72 14.20 21.67
N TYR A 36 -1.27 14.20 20.45
CA TYR A 36 -1.60 15.41 19.68
C TYR A 36 -3.07 15.80 19.86
N ASN A 37 -3.37 17.10 19.83
CA ASN A 37 -4.73 17.63 19.93
C ASN A 37 -5.54 17.33 18.64
N ASP A 38 -6.87 17.28 18.74
CA ASP A 38 -7.79 16.91 17.63
C ASP A 38 -7.56 17.71 16.34
N ARG A 39 -7.11 18.98 16.48
CA ARG A 39 -6.77 19.86 15.36
C ARG A 39 -5.54 19.41 14.55
N ALA A 40 -4.63 18.65 15.15
CA ALA A 40 -3.44 18.11 14.50
C ALA A 40 -3.63 16.62 14.13
N GLY A 41 -4.31 15.85 14.98
CA GLY A 41 -4.53 14.41 14.76
C GLY A 41 -5.48 14.09 13.61
N GLY A 42 -6.61 14.83 13.50
CA GLY A 42 -7.60 14.63 12.44
C GLY A 42 -7.05 14.75 11.01
N PRO A 43 -6.38 15.86 10.63
CA PRO A 43 -5.83 16.02 9.29
C PRO A 43 -4.71 15.02 8.97
N ALA A 44 -3.89 14.63 9.94
CA ALA A 44 -2.84 13.62 9.75
C ALA A 44 -3.42 12.22 9.46
N LEU A 45 -4.51 11.83 10.13
CA LEU A 45 -5.27 10.61 9.82
C LEU A 45 -5.87 10.65 8.41
N ALA A 46 -6.48 11.77 8.02
CA ALA A 46 -7.09 11.92 6.70
C ALA A 46 -6.07 11.82 5.55
N VAL A 47 -4.92 12.47 5.68
CA VAL A 47 -3.85 12.40 4.66
C VAL A 47 -3.25 11.01 4.58
N THR A 48 -3.02 10.34 5.72
CA THR A 48 -2.51 8.97 5.76
C THR A 48 -3.48 7.99 5.09
N PHE A 49 -4.79 8.17 5.31
CA PHE A 49 -5.81 7.36 4.66
C PHE A 49 -5.85 7.58 3.14
N ALA A 50 -5.81 8.83 2.68
CA ALA A 50 -5.79 9.16 1.25
C ALA A 50 -4.55 8.56 0.55
N CYS A 51 -3.39 8.65 1.20
CA CYS A 51 -2.13 8.13 0.67
C CYS A 51 -2.12 6.59 0.62
N ASN A 52 -2.61 5.91 1.66
CA ASN A 52 -2.78 4.45 1.63
C ASN A 52 -3.80 4.00 0.57
N GLY A 53 -4.92 4.72 0.41
CA GLY A 53 -5.90 4.43 -0.63
C GLY A 53 -5.31 4.52 -2.04
N MET A 54 -4.51 5.57 -2.31
CA MET A 54 -3.78 5.70 -3.58
C MET A 54 -2.74 4.60 -3.77
N ALA A 55 -1.99 4.23 -2.72
CA ALA A 55 -1.00 3.16 -2.76
C ALA A 55 -1.63 1.80 -3.10
N VAL A 56 -2.78 1.48 -2.51
CA VAL A 56 -3.54 0.24 -2.80
C VAL A 56 -4.02 0.22 -4.25
N LEU A 57 -4.55 1.33 -4.76
CA LEU A 57 -4.99 1.43 -6.15
C LEU A 57 -3.82 1.25 -7.14
N LEU A 58 -2.70 1.92 -6.90
CA LEU A 58 -1.48 1.79 -7.70
C LEU A 58 -0.95 0.36 -7.70
N ALA A 59 -0.89 -0.27 -6.52
CA ALA A 59 -0.44 -1.65 -6.38
C ALA A 59 -1.40 -2.65 -7.05
N ALA A 60 -2.71 -2.41 -7.01
CA ALA A 60 -3.69 -3.24 -7.71
C ALA A 60 -3.52 -3.17 -9.24
N ILE A 61 -3.29 -1.96 -9.78
CA ILE A 61 -3.01 -1.76 -11.21
C ILE A 61 -1.70 -2.46 -11.61
N MET A 62 -0.65 -2.31 -10.80
CA MET A 62 0.62 -3.00 -11.01
C MET A 62 0.46 -4.53 -10.95
N ALA A 63 -0.23 -5.06 -9.95
CA ALA A 63 -0.46 -6.50 -9.79
C ALA A 63 -1.31 -7.10 -10.93
N TRP A 64 -2.14 -6.29 -11.58
CA TRP A 64 -2.87 -6.74 -12.77
C TRP A 64 -1.97 -6.78 -14.01
N LYS A 65 -1.11 -5.77 -14.22
CA LYS A 65 -0.27 -5.67 -15.43
C LYS A 65 1.03 -6.48 -15.38
N LEU A 66 1.69 -6.56 -14.23
CA LEU A 66 2.99 -7.23 -14.09
C LEU A 66 2.98 -8.72 -14.46
N PRO A 67 2.04 -9.56 -13.99
CA PRO A 67 2.09 -10.99 -14.27
C PRO A 67 1.82 -11.28 -15.75
N ALA A 68 0.95 -10.51 -16.41
CA ALA A 68 0.72 -10.63 -17.84
C ALA A 68 1.98 -10.26 -18.67
N TRP A 69 2.74 -9.26 -18.21
CA TRP A 69 3.99 -8.86 -18.85
C TRP A 69 5.14 -9.86 -18.58
N LEU A 70 5.26 -10.37 -17.35
CA LEU A 70 6.28 -11.36 -16.98
C LEU A 70 6.09 -12.68 -17.73
N VAL A 71 4.84 -13.16 -17.84
CA VAL A 71 4.54 -14.42 -18.55
C VAL A 71 4.77 -14.27 -20.05
N SER A 72 4.41 -13.14 -20.65
CA SER A 72 4.58 -12.94 -22.10
C SER A 72 6.02 -12.67 -22.52
N LYS A 73 6.83 -12.01 -21.69
CA LYS A 73 8.20 -11.60 -22.06
C LYS A 73 9.30 -12.55 -21.57
N PHE A 74 9.11 -13.21 -20.43
CA PHE A 74 10.13 -14.09 -19.82
C PHE A 74 9.78 -15.59 -19.87
N ASN A 75 8.62 -15.97 -20.43
CA ASN A 75 8.18 -17.36 -20.54
C ASN A 75 8.25 -18.13 -19.20
N LEU A 76 8.07 -17.41 -18.10
CA LEU A 76 8.16 -17.94 -16.74
C LEU A 76 6.96 -18.85 -16.43
N ASN A 77 7.19 -19.91 -15.66
CA ASN A 77 6.13 -20.73 -15.09
C ASN A 77 5.10 -19.83 -14.37
N GLY A 78 3.81 -20.05 -14.63
CA GLY A 78 2.74 -19.17 -14.13
C GLY A 78 2.76 -18.96 -12.61
N ALA A 79 3.20 -19.95 -11.84
CA ALA A 79 3.36 -19.83 -10.38
C ALA A 79 4.48 -18.85 -9.98
N LEU A 80 5.61 -18.86 -10.69
CA LEU A 80 6.78 -18.03 -10.38
C LEU A 80 6.50 -16.56 -10.75
N ALA A 81 5.78 -16.33 -11.86
CA ALA A 81 5.34 -14.99 -12.24
C ALA A 81 4.37 -14.36 -11.22
N VAL A 82 3.50 -15.16 -10.60
CA VAL A 82 2.59 -14.73 -9.53
C VAL A 82 3.36 -14.35 -8.26
N VAL A 83 4.34 -15.16 -7.85
CA VAL A 83 5.15 -14.86 -6.66
C VAL A 83 5.89 -13.54 -6.84
N ILE A 84 6.54 -13.32 -7.99
CA ILE A 84 7.29 -12.09 -8.27
C ILE A 84 6.36 -10.87 -8.33
N SER A 85 5.17 -10.99 -8.94
CA SER A 85 4.23 -9.87 -8.99
C SER A 85 3.67 -9.50 -7.62
N ILE A 86 3.39 -10.49 -6.77
CA ILE A 86 2.99 -10.26 -5.38
C ILE A 86 4.11 -9.55 -4.63
N LEU A 87 5.35 -10.04 -4.73
CA LEU A 87 6.50 -9.47 -4.03
C LEU A 87 6.79 -8.03 -4.48
N ALA A 88 6.77 -7.77 -5.78
CA ALA A 88 6.93 -6.42 -6.32
C ALA A 88 5.79 -5.49 -5.89
N GLY A 89 4.55 -5.95 -5.95
CA GLY A 89 3.36 -5.18 -5.57
C GLY A 89 3.30 -4.87 -4.07
N THR A 90 3.62 -5.85 -3.22
CA THR A 90 3.68 -5.64 -1.76
C THR A 90 4.87 -4.78 -1.35
N THR A 91 6.03 -4.92 -1.98
CA THR A 91 7.18 -4.06 -1.67
C THR A 91 6.91 -2.62 -2.07
N ALA A 92 6.39 -2.38 -3.27
CA ALA A 92 6.06 -1.04 -3.73
C ALA A 92 4.95 -0.40 -2.89
N GLY A 93 3.85 -1.12 -2.66
CA GLY A 93 2.74 -0.63 -1.83
C GLY A 93 3.14 -0.47 -0.36
N GLY A 94 4.02 -1.32 0.16
CA GLY A 94 4.56 -1.25 1.52
C GLY A 94 5.45 -0.03 1.73
N ILE A 95 6.34 0.29 0.78
CA ILE A 95 7.15 1.52 0.83
C ILE A 95 6.25 2.76 0.79
N LEU A 96 5.25 2.79 -0.09
CA LEU A 96 4.29 3.90 -0.16
C LEU A 96 3.49 4.05 1.13
N SER A 97 3.03 2.93 1.71
CA SER A 97 2.34 2.93 3.00
C SER A 97 3.25 3.43 4.12
N PHE A 98 4.52 3.04 4.13
CA PHE A 98 5.50 3.54 5.09
C PHE A 98 5.72 5.04 4.97
N ILE A 99 5.89 5.56 3.74
CA ILE A 99 6.02 7.00 3.48
C ILE A 99 4.77 7.74 3.97
N SER A 100 3.57 7.19 3.78
CA SER A 100 2.33 7.82 4.22
C SER A 100 2.27 8.07 5.73
N VAL A 101 2.81 7.15 6.53
CA VAL A 101 2.86 7.27 7.99
C VAL A 101 3.79 8.41 8.40
N PHE A 102 4.97 8.51 7.76
CA PHE A 102 5.90 9.61 8.02
C PHE A 102 5.31 10.97 7.62
N VAL A 103 4.65 11.04 6.46
CA VAL A 103 3.96 12.27 6.02
C VAL A 103 2.87 12.67 7.00
N GLY A 104 2.08 11.71 7.50
CA GLY A 104 1.06 11.96 8.52
C GLY A 104 1.65 12.55 9.81
N ILE A 105 2.74 11.98 10.32
CA ILE A 105 3.44 12.48 11.51
C ILE A 105 4.01 13.89 11.25
N PHE A 106 4.66 14.12 10.10
CA PHE A 106 5.21 15.43 9.75
C PHE A 106 4.14 16.53 9.69
N ILE A 107 2.96 16.21 9.15
CA ILE A 107 1.85 17.17 9.09
C ILE A 107 1.32 17.47 10.49
N ALA A 108 1.16 16.45 11.34
CA ALA A 108 0.76 16.65 12.73
C ALA A 108 1.74 17.56 13.48
N ASP A 109 3.05 17.33 13.28
CA ASP A 109 4.11 18.13 13.90
C ASP A 109 4.15 19.58 13.38
N ALA A 110 4.04 19.77 12.05
CA ALA A 110 4.00 21.09 11.44
C ALA A 110 2.81 21.93 11.92
N ILE A 111 1.63 21.31 12.10
CA ILE A 111 0.43 22.00 12.61
C ILE A 111 0.58 22.30 14.11
N TRP A 112 1.20 21.40 14.88
CA TRP A 112 1.44 21.60 16.30
C TRP A 112 2.43 22.72 16.58
N ASN A 113 3.52 22.78 15.82
CA ASN A 113 4.62 23.75 16.00
C ASN A 113 4.34 25.12 15.36
N ALA A 114 3.29 25.23 14.53
CA ALA A 114 2.78 26.50 14.00
C ALA A 114 1.84 27.24 14.97
N ARG A 115 1.68 26.73 16.19
CA ARG A 115 0.81 27.25 17.25
C ARG A 115 1.62 27.91 18.36
#